data_AF-A0AA45LCM4-F1
#
_entry.id   AF-A0AA45LCM4-F1
#
_cell.length_a   1.000
_cell.length_b   1.000
_cell.length_c   1.000
_cell.angle_alpha   90.00
_cell.angle_beta   90.00
_cell.angle_gamma   90.00
#
_symmetry.space_group_name_H-M   'P 1'
#
loop_
_entity.id
_entity.type
_entity.pdbx_description
1 polymer ?
#
loop_
_entity_poly.entity_id
_entity_poly.type
_entity_poly.pdbx_seq_one_letter_code
_entity_poly.pdbx_strand_id
1 'polypeptide(L)'
;MTRPVPGPPLLGRSGGAVVLLAPEGGLVAGADVRGAPVGTRELDLLAPGALVGRVHAVVLSPAGLGAEEGVLAWLAERGRGFRVGAGEHEVVPIVPALAVGSGPGDPASGRAACEAAGPWAGDALALTGPVGTPDRRVAALLLVRAALDKAGCGRVAASARDGLVRAGLELPSAVIAVATGEDTGTPLDALCVDATARLRAAAL
;
A
#
# COMPACT_ATOMS: atom_id res chain seq x y z
N MET A 1 -20.38 -19.33 3.91
CA MET A 1 -19.17 -19.67 4.71
C MET A 1 -18.42 -18.38 4.98
N THR A 2 -18.34 -17.95 6.24
CA THR A 2 -17.55 -16.77 6.63
C THR A 2 -16.09 -17.08 6.40
N ARG A 3 -15.46 -16.39 5.45
CA ARG A 3 -14.03 -16.53 5.17
C ARG A 3 -13.26 -16.10 6.43
N PRO A 4 -12.26 -16.85 6.91
CA PRO A 4 -11.50 -16.45 8.09
C PRO A 4 -10.91 -15.05 7.89
N VAL A 5 -11.00 -14.22 8.93
CA VAL A 5 -10.36 -12.90 8.95
C VAL A 5 -8.86 -13.12 8.79
N PRO A 6 -8.22 -12.53 7.77
CA PRO A 6 -6.78 -12.62 7.61
C PRO A 6 -6.07 -12.11 8.87
N GLY A 7 -4.95 -12.71 9.26
CA GLY A 7 -4.14 -12.20 10.37
C GLY A 7 -3.72 -10.73 10.17
N PRO A 8 -3.27 -10.01 11.21
CA PRO A 8 -2.85 -8.63 11.04
C PRO A 8 -1.68 -8.53 10.04
N PRO A 9 -1.63 -7.49 9.19
CA PRO A 9 -0.47 -7.28 8.34
C PRO A 9 0.76 -6.94 9.18
N LEU A 10 1.93 -7.18 8.59
CA LEU A 10 3.21 -6.79 9.18
C LEU A 10 3.77 -5.57 8.45
N LEU A 11 4.53 -4.73 9.16
CA LEU A 11 5.25 -3.62 8.56
C LEU A 11 6.75 -3.83 8.72
N GLY A 12 7.45 -3.76 7.60
CA GLY A 12 8.89 -3.82 7.50
C GLY A 12 9.50 -2.51 7.02
N ARG A 13 10.73 -2.22 7.45
CA ARG A 13 11.46 -1.01 7.06
C ARG A 13 12.93 -1.33 6.82
N SER A 14 13.51 -0.67 5.84
CA SER A 14 14.94 -0.61 5.56
C SER A 14 15.32 0.81 5.13
N GLY A 15 16.61 1.05 4.83
CA GLY A 15 17.06 2.37 4.35
C GLY A 15 16.43 2.80 3.03
N GLY A 16 15.95 1.85 2.21
CA GLY A 16 15.40 2.10 0.88
C GLY A 16 13.95 1.68 0.68
N ALA A 17 13.26 1.15 1.70
CA ALA A 17 11.88 0.67 1.55
C ALA A 17 11.09 0.64 2.85
N VAL A 18 9.79 0.90 2.74
CA VAL A 18 8.77 0.56 3.73
C VAL A 18 7.82 -0.43 3.08
N VAL A 19 7.62 -1.60 3.70
CA VAL A 19 6.83 -2.70 3.13
C VAL A 19 5.71 -3.09 4.08
N LEU A 20 4.47 -2.99 3.62
CA LEU A 20 3.34 -3.64 4.27
C LEU A 20 3.22 -5.05 3.71
N LEU A 21 3.44 -6.07 4.54
CA LEU A 21 3.20 -7.46 4.17
C LEU A 21 1.78 -7.85 4.58
N ALA A 22 1.00 -8.31 3.61
CA ALA A 22 -0.29 -8.93 3.91
C ALA A 22 -0.06 -10.25 4.67
N PRO A 23 -1.04 -10.72 5.45
CA PRO A 23 -1.11 -12.11 5.91
C PRO A 23 -1.25 -13.10 4.74
N GLU A 24 -1.22 -14.40 5.05
CA GLU A 24 -1.61 -15.45 4.09
C GLU A 24 -2.98 -15.18 3.47
N GLY A 25 -3.09 -15.41 2.16
CA GLY A 25 -4.30 -15.15 1.39
C GLY A 25 -4.55 -13.68 1.00
N GLY A 26 -3.67 -12.76 1.37
CA GLY A 26 -3.65 -11.38 0.87
C GLY A 26 -4.77 -10.45 1.38
N LEU A 27 -4.63 -9.15 1.09
CA LEU A 27 -5.58 -8.10 1.50
C LEU A 27 -6.22 -7.42 0.29
N VAL A 28 -7.42 -6.86 0.47
CA VAL A 28 -8.06 -6.05 -0.57
C VAL A 28 -7.50 -4.65 -0.52
N ALA A 29 -7.14 -4.09 -1.67
CA ALA A 29 -6.59 -2.73 -1.75
C ALA A 29 -7.21 -1.96 -2.91
N GLY A 30 -7.16 -0.63 -2.78
CA GLY A 30 -7.57 0.35 -3.77
C GLY A 30 -6.64 1.55 -3.71
N ALA A 31 -6.55 2.32 -4.80
CA ALA A 31 -5.66 3.49 -4.87
C ALA A 31 -6.35 4.69 -5.50
N ASP A 32 -5.88 5.89 -5.15
CA ASP A 32 -6.18 7.13 -5.85
C ASP A 32 -4.87 7.81 -6.25
N VAL A 33 -4.66 7.92 -7.55
CA VAL A 33 -3.52 8.62 -8.17
C VAL A 33 -4.08 9.47 -9.32
N ARG A 34 -3.89 10.80 -9.26
CA ARG A 34 -4.40 11.73 -10.28
C ARG A 34 -3.29 12.63 -10.80
N GLY A 35 -2.27 12.03 -11.43
CA GLY A 35 -1.19 12.75 -12.13
C GLY A 35 0.00 13.20 -11.26
N ALA A 36 0.21 12.55 -10.12
CA ALA A 36 1.36 12.85 -9.25
C ALA A 36 2.69 12.38 -9.87
N PRO A 37 3.79 13.17 -9.89
CA PRO A 37 5.17 12.72 -10.20
C PRO A 37 5.77 11.69 -9.21
N VAL A 38 4.95 10.77 -8.72
CA VAL A 38 5.33 9.61 -7.90
C VAL A 38 5.58 8.45 -8.86
N GLY A 39 6.66 7.69 -8.64
CA GLY A 39 6.88 6.44 -9.38
C GLY A 39 5.84 5.40 -8.94
N THR A 40 5.11 4.82 -9.88
CA THR A 40 4.04 3.85 -9.59
C THR A 40 4.31 2.51 -10.27
N ARG A 41 4.00 1.40 -9.59
CA ARG A 41 4.03 0.05 -10.18
C ARG A 41 2.78 -0.73 -9.74
N GLU A 42 2.21 -1.50 -10.66
CA GLU A 42 1.07 -2.42 -10.43
C GLU A 42 -0.21 -1.80 -9.83
N LEU A 43 -0.44 -0.50 -9.99
CA LEU A 43 -1.63 0.16 -9.42
C LEU A 43 -2.91 -0.15 -10.21
N ASP A 44 -2.81 -0.46 -11.49
CA ASP A 44 -3.91 -0.85 -12.36
C ASP A 44 -4.64 -2.11 -11.86
N LEU A 45 -3.91 -3.01 -11.20
CA LEU A 45 -4.47 -4.21 -10.57
C LEU A 45 -5.42 -3.88 -9.40
N LEU A 46 -5.33 -2.66 -8.85
CA LEU A 46 -6.19 -2.19 -7.75
C LEU A 46 -7.54 -1.66 -8.24
N ALA A 47 -7.73 -1.53 -9.55
CA ALA A 47 -9.00 -1.12 -10.12
C ALA A 47 -10.10 -2.15 -9.78
N PRO A 48 -11.34 -1.72 -9.47
CA PRO A 48 -12.44 -2.64 -9.14
C PRO A 48 -12.74 -3.70 -10.20
N GLY A 49 -12.49 -3.38 -11.47
CA GLY A 49 -12.70 -4.32 -12.59
C GLY A 49 -11.55 -5.30 -12.85
N ALA A 50 -10.41 -5.16 -12.14
CA ALA A 50 -9.26 -6.03 -12.37
C ALA A 50 -9.45 -7.41 -11.71
N LEU A 51 -9.04 -8.47 -12.41
CA LEU A 51 -9.15 -9.88 -12.00
C LEU A 51 -8.54 -10.16 -10.61
N VAL A 52 -7.39 -9.57 -10.34
CA VAL A 52 -6.60 -9.83 -9.13
C VAL A 52 -7.31 -9.27 -7.91
N GLY A 53 -7.95 -10.11 -7.08
CA GLY A 53 -8.75 -9.62 -5.95
C GLY A 53 -7.94 -9.03 -4.78
N ARG A 54 -6.65 -9.38 -4.64
CA ARG A 54 -5.87 -9.13 -3.42
C ARG A 54 -4.40 -8.84 -3.69
N VAL A 55 -3.82 -8.00 -2.85
CA VAL A 55 -2.38 -7.70 -2.80
C VAL A 55 -1.69 -8.56 -1.76
N HIS A 56 -0.41 -8.82 -1.99
CA HIS A 56 0.44 -9.63 -1.10
C HIS A 56 1.41 -8.75 -0.30
N ALA A 57 1.79 -7.62 -0.88
CA ALA A 57 2.49 -6.55 -0.18
C ALA A 57 2.18 -5.18 -0.81
N VAL A 58 2.48 -4.10 -0.10
CA VAL A 58 2.53 -2.74 -0.66
C VAL A 58 3.87 -2.12 -0.29
N VAL A 59 4.52 -1.46 -1.26
CA VAL A 59 5.85 -0.85 -1.07
C VAL A 59 5.77 0.66 -1.18
N LEU A 60 6.34 1.35 -0.20
CA LEU A 60 6.65 2.78 -0.30
C LEU A 60 8.17 2.95 -0.33
N SER A 61 8.71 3.65 -1.34
CA SER A 61 10.14 3.88 -1.51
C SER A 61 10.50 5.37 -1.37
N PRO A 62 11.47 5.75 -0.50
CA PRO A 62 12.01 7.11 -0.47
C PRO A 62 12.94 7.40 -1.65
N ALA A 63 13.48 6.38 -2.31
CA ALA A 63 14.22 6.47 -3.57
C ALA A 63 13.25 6.29 -4.76
N GLY A 64 13.73 5.84 -5.91
CA GLY A 64 12.88 5.40 -7.02
C GLY A 64 12.33 3.98 -6.84
N LEU A 65 11.70 3.47 -7.90
CA LEU A 65 11.26 2.07 -7.99
C LEU A 65 12.46 1.11 -8.07
N GLY A 66 12.26 -0.13 -7.61
CA GLY A 66 13.25 -1.20 -7.62
C GLY A 66 13.24 -2.03 -6.33
N ALA A 67 12.84 -1.43 -5.19
CA ALA A 67 12.73 -2.16 -3.94
C ALA A 67 11.67 -3.28 -3.99
N GLU A 68 10.58 -3.05 -4.72
CA GLU A 68 9.52 -4.03 -4.90
C GLU A 68 10.00 -5.32 -5.58
N GLU A 69 11.10 -5.31 -6.32
CA GLU A 69 11.66 -6.53 -6.92
C GLU A 69 12.19 -7.51 -5.88
N GLY A 70 12.81 -7.00 -4.81
CA GLY A 70 13.21 -7.83 -3.66
C GLY A 70 12.01 -8.40 -2.92
N VAL A 71 10.92 -7.64 -2.83
CA VAL A 71 9.66 -8.08 -2.21
C VAL A 71 8.99 -9.17 -3.06
N LEU A 72 8.92 -8.98 -4.38
CA LEU A 72 8.44 -9.96 -5.35
C LEU A 72 9.20 -11.29 -5.19
N ALA A 73 10.53 -11.26 -5.22
CA ALA A 73 11.36 -12.45 -5.06
C ALA A 73 11.14 -13.13 -3.69
N TRP A 74 11.13 -12.34 -2.60
CA TRP A 74 10.92 -12.87 -1.24
C TRP A 74 9.57 -13.56 -1.07
N LEU A 75 8.51 -13.01 -1.68
CA LEU A 75 7.16 -13.59 -1.67
C LEU A 75 7.08 -14.85 -2.54
N ALA A 76 7.67 -14.82 -3.74
CA ALA A 76 7.69 -15.95 -4.67
C ALA A 76 8.40 -17.18 -4.09
N GLU A 77 9.55 -16.99 -3.43
CA GLU A 77 10.29 -18.04 -2.68
C GLU A 77 9.46 -18.72 -1.59
N ARG A 78 8.36 -18.10 -1.16
CA ARG A 78 7.48 -18.59 -0.10
C ARG A 78 6.12 -19.06 -0.64
N GLY A 79 5.96 -19.15 -1.97
CA GLY A 79 4.69 -19.53 -2.59
C GLY A 79 3.55 -18.53 -2.34
N ARG A 80 3.87 -17.26 -2.05
CA ARG A 80 2.89 -16.23 -1.68
C ARG A 80 2.56 -15.35 -2.88
N GLY A 81 1.43 -15.61 -3.51
CA GLY A 81 0.98 -14.83 -4.66
C GLY A 81 -0.36 -15.28 -5.22
N PHE A 82 -0.77 -14.63 -6.30
CA PHE A 82 -1.89 -15.08 -7.11
C PHE A 82 -1.51 -16.41 -7.77
N ARG A 83 -2.26 -17.48 -7.47
CA ARG A 83 -1.96 -18.82 -7.99
C ARG A 83 -2.21 -18.90 -9.49
N VAL A 84 -1.19 -19.29 -10.26
CA VAL A 84 -1.25 -19.44 -11.72
C VAL A 84 -1.03 -20.88 -12.19
N GLY A 85 -0.71 -21.79 -11.28
CA GLY A 85 -0.56 -23.21 -11.57
C GLY A 85 -0.82 -24.11 -10.37
N ALA A 86 -0.50 -25.39 -10.50
CA ALA A 86 -0.74 -26.43 -9.50
C ALA A 86 0.44 -26.59 -8.52
N GLY A 87 1.64 -26.16 -8.90
CA GLY A 87 2.81 -26.17 -8.05
C GLY A 87 2.74 -25.13 -6.93
N GLU A 88 3.41 -25.41 -5.80
CA GLU A 88 3.45 -24.53 -4.63
C GLU A 88 4.02 -23.13 -4.95
N HIS A 89 5.04 -23.09 -5.81
CA HIS A 89 5.73 -21.86 -6.21
C HIS A 89 5.20 -21.29 -7.54
N GLU A 90 4.14 -21.87 -8.11
CA GLU A 90 3.49 -21.38 -9.34
C GLU A 90 2.51 -20.24 -9.00
N VAL A 91 3.10 -19.14 -8.49
CA VAL A 91 2.38 -17.95 -8.03
C VAL A 91 2.97 -16.68 -8.63
N VAL A 92 2.13 -15.66 -8.78
CA VAL A 92 2.50 -14.31 -9.16
C VAL A 92 2.21 -13.38 -7.98
N PRO A 93 3.22 -12.96 -7.19
CA PRO A 93 3.00 -11.99 -6.13
C PRO A 93 2.51 -10.67 -6.72
N ILE A 94 1.67 -9.96 -5.96
CA ILE A 94 1.02 -8.72 -6.38
C ILE A 94 1.48 -7.64 -5.42
N VAL A 95 2.31 -6.73 -5.93
CA VAL A 95 3.10 -5.81 -5.10
C VAL A 95 3.01 -4.39 -5.67
N PRO A 96 1.89 -3.68 -5.43
CA PRO A 96 1.78 -2.26 -5.74
C PRO A 96 2.87 -1.46 -5.04
N ALA A 97 3.49 -0.53 -5.78
CA ALA A 97 4.55 0.31 -5.24
C ALA A 97 4.34 1.79 -5.55
N LEU A 98 4.73 2.64 -4.61
CA LEU A 98 4.81 4.10 -4.75
C LEU A 98 6.21 4.58 -4.36
N ALA A 99 6.82 5.43 -5.17
CA ALA A 99 8.17 5.95 -4.96
C ALA A 99 8.20 7.49 -5.05
N VAL A 100 8.78 8.15 -4.03
CA VAL A 100 8.82 9.63 -3.98
C VAL A 100 10.15 10.24 -4.43
N GLY A 101 11.21 9.43 -4.53
CA GLY A 101 12.54 9.86 -4.98
C GLY A 101 12.81 9.59 -6.46
N SER A 102 13.90 10.15 -6.97
CA SER A 102 14.35 10.01 -8.37
C SER A 102 15.61 9.16 -8.54
N GLY A 103 16.25 8.73 -7.45
CA GLY A 103 17.40 7.82 -7.48
C GLY A 103 16.99 6.37 -7.80
N PRO A 104 17.94 5.47 -8.07
CA PRO A 104 17.62 4.05 -8.27
C PRO A 104 17.03 3.45 -6.98
N GLY A 105 15.99 2.64 -7.11
CA GLY A 105 15.57 1.74 -6.03
C GLY A 105 16.53 0.55 -5.91
N ASP A 106 16.49 -0.13 -4.77
CA ASP A 106 17.37 -1.25 -4.46
C ASP A 106 16.56 -2.49 -4.04
N PRO A 107 16.60 -3.59 -4.82
CA PRO A 107 15.93 -4.84 -4.46
C PRO A 107 16.37 -5.38 -3.09
N ALA A 108 17.64 -5.20 -2.69
CA ALA A 108 18.12 -5.69 -1.39
C ALA A 108 17.40 -4.98 -0.23
N SER A 109 17.17 -3.67 -0.37
CA SER A 109 16.37 -2.89 0.59
C SER A 109 14.94 -3.40 0.73
N GLY A 110 14.29 -3.80 -0.37
CA GLY A 110 12.96 -4.41 -0.30
C GLY A 110 12.93 -5.74 0.43
N ARG A 111 13.89 -6.62 0.12
CA ARG A 111 14.05 -7.91 0.84
C ARG A 111 14.32 -7.70 2.33
N ALA A 112 15.26 -6.82 2.66
CA ALA A 112 15.61 -6.52 4.05
C ALA A 112 14.41 -5.97 4.83
N ALA A 113 13.56 -5.15 4.20
CA ALA A 113 12.32 -4.70 4.82
C ALA A 113 11.36 -5.87 5.10
N CYS A 114 11.20 -6.82 4.17
CA CYS A 114 10.39 -8.02 4.42
C CYS A 114 10.92 -8.85 5.59
N GLU A 115 12.24 -9.03 5.68
CA GLU A 115 12.89 -9.79 6.76
C GLU A 115 12.76 -9.10 8.13
N ALA A 116 12.79 -7.77 8.15
CA ALA A 116 12.60 -6.97 9.36
C ALA A 116 11.13 -6.75 9.73
N ALA A 117 10.16 -7.31 8.99
CA ALA A 117 8.75 -7.03 9.18
C ALA A 117 8.21 -7.58 10.51
N GLY A 118 7.51 -6.72 11.26
CA GLY A 118 6.89 -7.07 12.54
C GLY A 118 5.47 -6.52 12.67
N PRO A 119 4.78 -6.80 13.80
CA PRO A 119 3.43 -6.30 14.04
C PRO A 119 3.37 -4.77 13.92
N TRP A 120 2.37 -4.27 13.19
CA TRP A 120 2.17 -2.84 13.01
C TRP A 120 0.98 -2.35 13.83
N ALA A 121 1.25 -1.49 14.81
CA ALA A 121 0.21 -0.88 15.66
C ALA A 121 -0.38 0.42 15.07
N GLY A 122 0.25 0.97 14.03
CA GLY A 122 -0.25 2.15 13.33
C GLY A 122 -1.23 1.79 12.23
N ASP A 123 -1.80 2.81 11.62
CA ASP A 123 -2.84 2.62 10.62
C ASP A 123 -2.68 3.54 9.40
N ALA A 124 -1.74 4.48 9.42
CA ALA A 124 -1.42 5.38 8.32
C ALA A 124 0.09 5.61 8.25
N LEU A 125 0.59 5.73 7.01
CA LEU A 125 1.98 6.08 6.71
C LEU A 125 2.01 7.04 5.53
N ALA A 126 2.86 8.05 5.60
CA ALA A 126 3.18 8.91 4.48
C ALA A 126 4.71 8.99 4.34
N LEU A 127 5.20 8.80 3.12
CA LEU A 127 6.54 9.19 2.71
C LEU A 127 6.44 10.51 1.97
N THR A 128 7.29 11.46 2.37
CA THR A 128 7.44 12.73 1.68
C THR A 128 8.75 12.72 0.89
N GLY A 129 8.69 13.22 -0.34
CA GLY A 129 9.87 13.45 -1.15
C GLY A 129 10.79 14.51 -0.50
N PRO A 130 12.05 14.63 -0.97
CA PRO A 130 13.03 15.53 -0.39
C PRO A 130 12.52 16.98 -0.26
N VAL A 131 12.83 17.61 0.87
CA VAL A 131 12.51 19.02 1.09
C VAL A 131 13.29 19.88 0.08
N GLY A 132 12.63 20.87 -0.52
CA GLY A 132 13.27 21.81 -1.45
C GLY A 132 13.19 21.43 -2.93
N THR A 133 12.55 20.32 -3.30
CA THR A 133 12.18 20.08 -4.70
C THR A 133 10.90 20.86 -5.07
N PRO A 134 10.79 21.42 -6.30
CA PRO A 134 9.60 22.15 -6.74
C PRO A 134 8.30 21.35 -6.58
N ASP A 135 8.37 20.04 -6.81
CA ASP A 135 7.28 19.10 -6.61
C ASP A 135 7.57 18.26 -5.36
N ARG A 136 7.22 18.75 -4.16
CA ARG A 136 7.20 17.86 -2.97
C ARG A 136 6.17 16.75 -3.27
N ARG A 137 6.53 15.51 -3.01
CA ARG A 137 5.75 14.33 -3.44
C ARG A 137 5.30 13.58 -2.22
N VAL A 138 4.08 13.04 -2.24
CA VAL A 138 3.58 12.26 -1.12
C VAL A 138 3.12 10.89 -1.62
N ALA A 139 3.70 9.84 -1.06
CA ALA A 139 3.20 8.49 -1.21
C ALA A 139 2.64 8.03 0.13
N ALA A 140 1.39 7.57 0.13
CA ALA A 140 0.67 7.26 1.34
C ALA A 140 0.08 5.85 1.32
N LEU A 141 0.06 5.25 2.49
CA LEU A 141 -0.55 3.96 2.76
C LEU A 141 -1.49 4.09 3.96
N LEU A 142 -2.72 3.60 3.79
CA LEU A 142 -3.74 3.53 4.83
C LEU A 142 -4.15 2.09 5.08
N LEU A 143 -4.16 1.67 6.34
CA LEU A 143 -4.76 0.43 6.77
C LEU A 143 -6.16 0.69 7.30
N VAL A 144 -7.16 0.09 6.67
CA VAL A 144 -8.56 0.28 7.00
C VAL A 144 -9.08 -0.98 7.69
N ARG A 145 -9.46 -0.84 8.97
CA ARG A 145 -10.06 -1.93 9.76
C ARG A 145 -11.52 -2.12 9.40
N ALA A 146 -11.73 -2.64 8.19
CA ALA A 146 -13.04 -2.85 7.59
C ALA A 146 -12.97 -4.01 6.58
N ALA A 147 -14.13 -4.62 6.32
CA ALA A 147 -14.33 -5.49 5.18
C ALA A 147 -14.80 -4.66 3.98
N LEU A 148 -13.86 -4.28 3.11
CA LEU A 148 -14.15 -3.50 1.89
C LEU A 148 -13.82 -4.28 0.63
N ASP A 149 -14.55 -3.97 -0.44
CA ASP A 149 -14.14 -4.29 -1.81
C ASP A 149 -13.14 -3.24 -2.33
N LYS A 150 -12.60 -3.48 -3.53
CA LYS A 150 -11.64 -2.57 -4.16
C LYS A 150 -12.22 -1.17 -4.37
N ALA A 151 -13.51 -1.06 -4.69
CA ALA A 151 -14.18 0.22 -4.86
C ALA A 151 -14.25 1.00 -3.54
N GLY A 152 -14.57 0.32 -2.44
CA GLY A 152 -14.53 0.86 -1.09
C GLY A 152 -13.15 1.37 -0.72
N CYS A 153 -12.10 0.55 -0.90
CA CYS A 153 -10.73 0.99 -0.67
C CYS A 153 -10.36 2.20 -1.55
N GLY A 154 -10.74 2.20 -2.83
CA GLY A 154 -10.53 3.33 -3.75
C GLY A 154 -11.20 4.62 -3.27
N ARG A 155 -12.45 4.54 -2.77
CA ARG A 155 -13.15 5.70 -2.19
C ARG A 155 -12.45 6.23 -0.94
N VAL A 156 -11.98 5.35 -0.05
CA VAL A 156 -11.20 5.76 1.13
C VAL A 156 -9.91 6.46 0.72
N ALA A 157 -9.17 5.90 -0.24
CA ALA A 157 -7.94 6.50 -0.76
C ALA A 157 -8.20 7.89 -1.38
N ALA A 158 -9.25 8.02 -2.19
CA ALA A 158 -9.67 9.28 -2.78
C ALA A 158 -10.05 10.33 -1.72
N SER A 159 -10.84 9.96 -0.72
CA SER A 159 -11.22 10.85 0.37
C SER A 159 -10.00 11.36 1.15
N ALA A 160 -9.09 10.45 1.52
CA ALA A 160 -7.88 10.80 2.25
C ALA A 160 -6.97 11.74 1.43
N ARG A 161 -6.84 11.49 0.13
CA ARG A 161 -6.10 12.35 -0.79
C ARG A 161 -6.70 13.75 -0.87
N ASP A 162 -8.02 13.85 -1.07
CA ASP A 162 -8.71 15.15 -1.08
C ASP A 162 -8.54 15.87 0.28
N GLY A 163 -8.49 15.11 1.37
CA GLY A 163 -8.19 15.59 2.72
C GLY A 163 -6.81 16.21 2.88
N LEU A 164 -5.76 15.59 2.31
CA LEU A 164 -4.40 16.15 2.29
C LEU A 164 -4.35 17.49 1.56
N VAL A 165 -5.02 17.58 0.40
CA VAL A 165 -5.11 18.82 -0.38
C VAL A 165 -5.80 19.92 0.43
N ARG A 166 -6.93 19.62 1.08
CA ARG A 166 -7.63 20.58 1.96
C ARG A 166 -6.79 21.04 3.14
N ALA A 167 -5.87 20.20 3.63
CA ALA A 167 -4.98 20.54 4.73
C ALA A 167 -3.81 21.47 4.34
N GLY A 168 -3.73 21.90 3.06
CA GLY A 168 -2.68 22.78 2.57
C GLY A 168 -1.37 22.05 2.25
N LEU A 169 -1.39 20.71 2.18
CA LEU A 169 -0.29 19.93 1.64
C LEU A 169 -0.41 19.99 0.11
N GLU A 170 0.05 21.10 -0.49
CA GLU A 170 -0.09 21.44 -1.91
C GLU A 170 0.72 20.53 -2.84
N LEU A 171 0.46 19.22 -2.89
CA LEU A 171 1.41 18.32 -3.54
C LEU A 171 0.78 17.16 -4.30
N PRO A 172 1.45 16.71 -5.38
CA PRO A 172 1.13 15.45 -6.03
C PRO A 172 1.24 14.29 -5.05
N SER A 173 0.08 13.83 -4.59
CA SER A 173 -0.08 12.69 -3.70
C SER A 173 -0.59 11.46 -4.44
N ALA A 174 -0.13 10.30 -4.00
CA ALA A 174 -0.67 8.99 -4.36
C ALA A 174 -1.01 8.25 -3.06
N VAL A 175 -2.23 7.71 -2.96
CA VAL A 175 -2.71 7.03 -1.75
C VAL A 175 -3.13 5.62 -2.09
N ILE A 176 -2.67 4.63 -1.33
CA ILE A 176 -3.18 3.26 -1.33
C ILE A 176 -3.90 3.01 -0.01
N ALA A 177 -5.14 2.53 -0.07
CA ALA A 177 -5.89 2.05 1.08
C ALA A 177 -6.01 0.52 1.02
N VAL A 178 -5.73 -0.14 2.14
CA VAL A 178 -5.71 -1.60 2.29
C VAL A 178 -6.68 -2.00 3.39
N ALA A 179 -7.67 -2.82 3.07
CA ALA A 179 -8.67 -3.30 4.02
C ALA A 179 -8.19 -4.59 4.72
N THR A 180 -8.28 -4.63 6.05
CA THR A 180 -7.91 -5.82 6.85
C THR A 180 -8.90 -6.97 6.68
N GLY A 181 -10.15 -6.68 6.29
CA GLY A 181 -11.22 -7.67 6.23
C GLY A 181 -11.96 -7.87 7.56
N GLU A 182 -11.61 -7.11 8.61
CA GLU A 182 -12.33 -7.10 9.88
C GLU A 182 -13.65 -6.34 9.71
N ASP A 183 -14.79 -6.95 10.05
CA ASP A 183 -16.07 -6.24 10.03
C ASP A 183 -16.27 -5.52 11.37
N THR A 184 -15.99 -4.22 11.37
CA THR A 184 -16.17 -3.36 12.55
C THR A 184 -17.56 -2.72 12.59
N GLY A 185 -18.42 -2.95 11.60
CA GLY A 185 -19.70 -2.25 11.45
C GLY A 185 -19.59 -0.76 11.12
N THR A 186 -18.37 -0.24 10.95
CA THR A 186 -18.14 1.17 10.63
C THR A 186 -18.59 1.46 9.21
N PRO A 187 -19.54 2.40 8.99
CA PRO A 187 -20.03 2.70 7.66
C PRO A 187 -18.95 3.42 6.84
N LEU A 188 -19.02 3.28 5.52
CA LEU A 188 -17.94 3.71 4.64
C LEU A 188 -17.71 5.23 4.62
N ASP A 189 -18.77 6.01 4.74
CA ASP A 189 -18.68 7.46 4.86
C ASP A 189 -17.87 7.88 6.09
N ALA A 190 -18.08 7.22 7.24
CA ALA A 190 -17.26 7.44 8.43
C ALA A 190 -15.79 7.06 8.19
N LEU A 191 -15.53 5.91 7.55
CA LEU A 191 -14.16 5.50 7.18
C LEU A 191 -13.47 6.54 6.27
N CYS A 192 -14.21 7.12 5.31
CA CYS A 192 -13.70 8.15 4.42
C CYS A 192 -13.35 9.46 5.16
N VAL A 193 -14.14 9.84 6.17
CA VAL A 193 -13.88 11.01 7.02
C VAL A 193 -12.64 10.78 7.89
N ASP A 194 -12.57 9.63 8.59
CA ASP A 194 -11.47 9.30 9.49
C ASP A 194 -10.13 9.15 8.76
N ALA A 195 -10.15 8.60 7.54
CA ALA A 195 -8.96 8.43 6.71
C ALA A 195 -8.23 9.75 6.45
N THR A 196 -8.98 10.85 6.31
CA THR A 196 -8.40 12.20 6.15
C THR A 196 -7.62 12.63 7.40
N ALA A 197 -8.23 12.49 8.57
CA ALA A 197 -7.61 12.90 9.83
C ALA A 197 -6.34 12.10 10.11
N ARG A 198 -6.40 10.78 9.91
CA ARG A 198 -5.28 9.86 10.11
C ARG A 198 -4.13 10.13 9.16
N LEU A 199 -4.42 10.35 7.87
CA LEU A 199 -3.37 10.61 6.90
C LEU A 199 -2.70 11.96 7.11
N ARG A 200 -3.47 12.99 7.50
CA ARG A 200 -2.92 14.29 7.89
C ARG A 200 -1.95 14.17 9.07
N ALA A 201 -2.31 13.39 10.09
CA ALA A 201 -1.45 13.16 11.25
C ALA A 201 -0.16 12.40 10.88
N ALA A 202 -0.20 11.53 9.87
CA ALA A 202 0.98 10.79 9.39
C ALA A 202 1.89 11.61 8.45
N ALA A 203 1.40 12.72 7.88
CA ALA A 203 2.11 13.53 6.89
C ALA A 203 2.75 14.83 7.45
N LEU A 204 2.45 15.16 8.71
CA LEU A 204 2.96 16.32 9.46
C LEU A 204 3.95 15.86 10.54
#